data_AF-A0A6B2G3M7-F1
#
_entry.id   AF-A0A6B2G3M7-F1
#
_cell.length_a   1.000
_cell.length_b   1.000
_cell.length_c   1.000
_cell.angle_alpha   90.00
_cell.angle_beta   90.00
_cell.angle_gamma   90.00
#
_symmetry.space_group_name_H-M   'P 1'
#
loop_
_entity.id
_entity.type
_entity.pdbx_description
1 polymer ?
#
loop_
_entity_poly.entity_id
_entity_poly.type
_entity_poly.pdbx_seq_one_letter_code
_entity_poly.pdbx_strand_id
1 'polypeptide(L)'
;METEDEVSDATVFCFTCGLPFSYKTSMRHMEKCFKKAENSISYGSSYPSTSSIYCDFYDATEKNYCKRLKAVCFEHYKTEKSLPNEICGCPLKFWATNHQIDLSSNDICKDLISQCNKHFGWQQLKHASLEHQKHYLTKKIEDLVNTENSLITEKKNRWNLENFIKNNSTKHDGD
;
A
#
# COMPACT_ATOMS: atom_id res chain seq x y z
N MET A 1 -12.93 -0.11 38.94
CA MET A 1 -13.45 -0.79 37.75
C MET A 1 -14.18 0.28 36.98
N GLU A 2 -13.45 1.03 36.16
CA GLU A 2 -14.05 2.07 35.31
C GLU A 2 -15.01 1.37 34.34
N THR A 3 -16.23 1.87 34.26
CA THR A 3 -17.27 1.25 33.43
C THR A 3 -16.94 1.48 31.95
N GLU A 4 -17.26 0.54 31.05
CA GLU A 4 -16.99 0.69 29.60
C GLU A 4 -17.58 2.00 29.03
N ASP A 5 -18.61 2.55 29.69
CA ASP A 5 -19.25 3.82 29.37
C ASP A 5 -18.36 5.04 29.68
N GLU A 6 -17.53 5.02 30.73
CA GLU A 6 -16.64 6.15 31.07
C GLU A 6 -15.50 6.33 30.07
N VAL A 7 -14.90 5.22 29.62
CA VAL A 7 -13.85 5.22 28.57
C VAL A 7 -14.41 5.71 27.23
N SER A 8 -15.71 5.48 27.02
CA SER A 8 -16.41 5.84 25.79
C SER A 8 -16.63 7.35 25.64
N ASP A 9 -16.66 8.10 26.75
CA ASP A 9 -16.79 9.57 26.77
C ASP A 9 -15.43 10.30 26.86
N ALA A 10 -14.33 9.56 26.88
CA ALA A 10 -13.00 10.13 26.84
C ALA A 10 -12.76 10.94 25.55
N THR A 11 -12.09 12.09 25.69
CA THR A 11 -11.60 12.88 24.57
C THR A 11 -10.15 12.54 24.28
N VAL A 12 -9.82 12.34 23.01
CA VAL A 12 -8.45 12.11 22.55
C VAL A 12 -8.09 13.10 21.44
N PHE A 13 -6.80 13.27 21.15
CA PHE A 13 -6.31 14.22 20.15
C PHE A 13 -5.94 13.52 18.85
N CYS A 14 -6.19 14.18 17.71
CA CYS A 14 -5.75 13.70 16.41
C CYS A 14 -4.27 13.93 16.20
N PHE A 15 -3.52 12.88 15.83
CA PHE A 15 -2.11 13.04 15.45
C PHE A 15 -1.94 13.84 14.14
N THR A 16 -2.94 13.84 13.26
CA THR A 16 -2.88 14.52 11.95
C THR A 16 -3.19 16.02 12.05
N CYS A 17 -4.23 16.40 12.81
CA CYS A 17 -4.67 17.81 12.88
C CYS A 17 -4.57 18.44 14.27
N GLY A 18 -4.22 17.67 15.31
CA GLY A 18 -4.09 18.16 16.69
C GLY A 18 -5.41 18.48 17.40
N LEU A 19 -6.57 18.33 16.74
CA LEU A 19 -7.86 18.69 17.33
C LEU A 19 -8.38 17.58 18.26
N PRO A 20 -9.03 17.95 19.39
CA PRO A 20 -9.68 16.98 20.27
C PRO A 20 -10.95 16.43 19.63
N PHE A 21 -11.23 15.14 19.84
CA PHE A 21 -12.46 14.48 19.40
C PHE A 21 -12.85 13.36 20.38
N SER A 22 -14.10 12.87 20.29
CA SER A 22 -14.60 11.78 21.14
C SER A 22 -14.01 10.43 20.73
N TYR A 23 -13.53 9.67 21.73
CA TYR A 23 -12.97 8.33 21.56
C TYR A 23 -13.88 7.39 20.77
N LYS A 24 -15.22 7.46 20.98
CA LYS A 24 -16.24 6.71 20.20
C LYS A 24 -16.12 6.89 18.68
N THR A 25 -15.69 8.07 18.23
CA THR A 25 -15.61 8.43 16.80
C THR A 25 -14.18 8.45 16.26
N SER A 26 -13.24 7.94 17.05
CA SER A 26 -11.80 8.04 16.81
C SER A 26 -11.38 7.56 15.43
N MET A 27 -11.68 6.30 15.10
CA MET A 27 -11.35 5.71 13.80
C MET A 27 -11.92 6.52 12.64
N ARG A 28 -13.18 6.96 12.74
CA ARG A 28 -13.84 7.75 11.70
C ARG A 28 -13.19 9.11 11.51
N HIS A 29 -12.80 9.78 12.59
CA HIS A 29 -12.07 11.05 12.51
C HIS A 29 -10.68 10.85 11.89
N MET A 30 -9.90 9.91 12.42
CA MET A 30 -8.52 9.65 11.97
C MET A 30 -8.47 9.33 10.48
N GLU A 31 -9.33 8.43 9.99
CA GLU A 31 -9.38 8.07 8.56
C GLU A 31 -9.75 9.26 7.67
N LYS A 32 -10.79 10.03 8.05
CA LYS A 32 -11.20 11.20 7.26
C LYS A 32 -10.16 12.32 7.28
N CYS A 33 -9.52 12.52 8.43
CA CYS A 33 -8.49 13.53 8.63
C CYS A 33 -7.23 13.19 7.82
N PHE A 34 -6.79 11.93 7.91
CA PHE A 34 -5.67 11.42 7.13
C PHE A 34 -5.94 11.54 5.63
N LYS A 35 -7.13 11.10 5.16
CA LYS A 35 -7.53 11.28 3.75
C LYS A 35 -7.47 12.74 3.30
N LYS A 36 -7.93 13.67 4.14
CA LYS A 36 -7.87 15.11 3.83
C LYS A 36 -6.44 15.62 3.77
N ALA A 37 -5.58 15.22 4.70
CA ALA A 37 -4.18 15.62 4.72
C ALA A 37 -3.43 15.05 3.50
N GLU A 38 -3.61 13.76 3.22
CA GLU A 38 -3.01 13.09 2.07
C GLU A 38 -3.42 13.75 0.76
N ASN A 39 -4.70 14.08 0.57
CA ASN A 39 -5.20 14.75 -0.64
C ASN A 39 -4.55 16.12 -0.93
N SER A 40 -3.86 16.73 0.04
CA SER A 40 -3.12 17.98 -0.22
C SER A 40 -1.76 17.76 -0.89
N ILE A 41 -1.30 16.52 -0.98
CA ILE A 41 -0.01 16.15 -1.56
C ILE A 41 -0.24 15.57 -2.96
N SER A 42 0.33 16.17 -3.99
CA SER A 42 0.24 15.65 -5.37
C SER A 42 1.29 14.55 -5.61
N TYR A 43 0.87 13.39 -6.10
CA TYR A 43 1.76 12.31 -6.54
C TYR A 43 1.56 12.08 -8.04
N GLY A 44 2.45 12.64 -8.87
CA GLY A 44 2.33 12.61 -10.32
C GLY A 44 3.62 12.21 -11.03
N SER A 45 3.49 11.68 -12.24
CA SER A 45 4.60 11.56 -13.20
C SER A 45 4.08 11.77 -14.61
N SER A 46 4.94 12.27 -15.50
CA SER A 46 4.58 12.56 -16.90
C SER A 46 4.28 11.32 -17.74
N TYR A 47 4.61 10.13 -17.24
CA TYR A 47 4.48 8.87 -17.98
C TYR A 47 3.58 7.87 -17.24
N PRO A 48 2.77 7.07 -17.96
CA PRO A 48 1.99 5.99 -17.34
C PRO A 48 2.91 4.89 -16.81
N SER A 49 2.45 4.15 -15.80
CA SER A 49 3.21 3.02 -15.29
C SER A 49 3.01 1.81 -16.20
N THR A 50 4.00 0.93 -16.24
CA THR A 50 3.88 -0.37 -16.91
C THR A 50 3.06 -1.36 -16.09
N SER A 51 2.95 -1.16 -14.77
CA SER A 51 2.23 -2.02 -13.84
C SER A 51 0.85 -1.45 -13.49
N SER A 52 -0.13 -2.34 -13.34
CA SER A 52 -1.54 -1.99 -13.02
C SER A 52 -1.78 -1.68 -11.53
N ILE A 53 -0.71 -1.51 -10.74
CA ILE A 53 -0.76 -1.31 -9.28
C ILE A 53 -1.03 0.16 -8.93
N TYR A 54 -0.63 1.08 -9.81
CA TYR A 54 -0.88 2.51 -9.65
C TYR A 54 -2.25 2.91 -10.19
N CYS A 55 -2.72 4.06 -9.74
CA CYS A 55 -3.95 4.66 -10.22
C CYS A 55 -3.86 5.03 -11.70
N ASP A 56 -2.79 5.70 -12.11
CA ASP A 56 -2.52 6.18 -13.46
C ASP A 56 -3.69 6.93 -14.13
N PHE A 57 -4.56 7.56 -13.33
CA PHE A 57 -5.51 8.52 -13.85
C PHE A 57 -4.75 9.73 -14.38
N TYR A 58 -5.04 10.14 -15.62
CA TYR A 58 -4.39 11.27 -16.26
C TYR A 58 -5.13 12.57 -15.93
N ASP A 59 -4.44 13.51 -15.29
CA ASP A 59 -4.92 14.87 -15.14
C ASP A 59 -4.46 15.73 -16.32
N ALA A 60 -5.42 16.19 -17.12
CA ALA A 60 -5.17 17.06 -18.27
C ALA A 60 -4.69 18.47 -17.85
N THR A 61 -5.01 18.90 -16.64
CA THR A 61 -4.67 20.22 -16.09
C THR A 61 -3.19 20.27 -15.72
N GLU A 62 -2.75 19.31 -14.91
CA GLU A 62 -1.35 19.19 -14.46
C GLU A 62 -0.46 18.44 -15.47
N LYS A 63 -1.05 17.81 -16.48
CA LYS A 63 -0.38 16.99 -17.51
C LYS A 63 0.46 15.87 -16.89
N ASN A 64 -0.08 15.22 -15.87
CA ASN A 64 0.58 14.14 -15.16
C ASN A 64 -0.38 12.96 -14.93
N TYR A 65 0.19 11.80 -14.63
CA TYR A 65 -0.51 10.57 -14.25
C TYR A 65 -0.41 10.38 -12.74
N CYS A 66 -1.53 10.10 -12.08
CA CYS A 66 -1.57 9.84 -10.64
C CYS A 66 -0.76 8.58 -10.26
N LYS A 67 0.25 8.73 -9.40
CA LYS A 67 1.13 7.65 -8.93
C LYS A 67 0.79 7.12 -7.55
N ARG A 68 -0.40 7.42 -7.03
CA ARG A 68 -0.92 6.74 -5.85
C ARG A 68 -1.24 5.28 -6.19
N LEU A 69 -1.09 4.38 -5.21
CA LEU A 69 -1.56 3.00 -5.35
C LEU A 69 -3.06 3.01 -5.64
N LYS A 70 -3.51 2.20 -6.60
CA LYS A 70 -4.89 2.21 -7.09
C LYS A 70 -5.91 2.04 -5.96
N ALA A 71 -5.69 1.10 -5.04
CA ALA A 71 -6.57 0.84 -3.91
C ALA A 71 -6.63 1.95 -2.85
N VAL A 72 -5.65 2.85 -2.82
CA VAL A 72 -5.50 3.91 -1.81
C VAL A 72 -5.69 5.29 -2.44
N CYS A 73 -5.90 5.37 -3.75
CA CYS A 73 -6.06 6.63 -4.45
C CYS A 73 -7.42 7.28 -4.10
N PHE A 74 -7.39 8.17 -3.12
CA PHE A 74 -8.57 8.85 -2.62
C PHE A 74 -9.26 9.80 -3.60
N GLU A 75 -8.55 10.23 -4.63
CA GLU A 75 -9.01 11.16 -5.68
C GLU A 75 -9.78 10.42 -6.78
N HIS A 76 -9.23 9.29 -7.26
CA HIS A 76 -9.72 8.64 -8.48
C HIS A 76 -10.27 7.23 -8.24
N TYR A 77 -9.96 6.60 -7.11
CA TYR A 77 -10.57 5.32 -6.74
C TYR A 77 -11.85 5.54 -5.96
N LYS A 78 -12.96 5.08 -6.54
CA LYS A 78 -14.28 5.13 -5.92
C LYS A 78 -14.62 3.74 -5.41
N THR A 79 -14.56 3.54 -4.11
CA THR A 79 -15.11 2.33 -3.49
C THR A 79 -16.61 2.27 -3.77
N GLU A 80 -17.11 1.08 -4.08
CA GLU A 80 -18.55 0.85 -4.21
C GLU A 80 -19.26 1.28 -2.92
N LYS A 81 -20.42 1.91 -3.07
CA LYS A 81 -21.20 2.34 -1.90
C LYS A 81 -21.77 1.08 -1.25
N SER A 82 -21.48 0.92 0.04
CA SER A 82 -22.08 -0.15 0.83
C SER A 82 -23.60 -0.06 0.83
N LEU A 83 -24.27 -1.20 0.86
CA LEU A 83 -25.73 -1.25 0.94
C LEU A 83 -26.20 -0.81 2.34
N PRO A 84 -27.43 -0.24 2.48
CA PRO A 84 -27.92 0.28 3.75
C PRO A 84 -27.95 -0.76 4.89
N ASN A 85 -28.18 -2.03 4.56
CA ASN A 85 -28.29 -3.15 5.50
C ASN A 85 -27.06 -4.05 5.51
N GLU A 86 -25.95 -3.60 4.93
CA GLU A 86 -24.71 -4.37 4.92
C GLU A 86 -24.08 -4.37 6.32
N ILE A 87 -23.72 -5.56 6.80
CA ILE A 87 -23.00 -5.72 8.06
C ILE A 87 -21.53 -5.30 7.88
N CYS A 88 -20.91 -4.84 8.96
CA CYS A 88 -19.49 -4.48 8.97
C CYS A 88 -18.63 -5.67 8.54
N GLY A 89 -18.87 -6.86 9.08
CA GLY A 89 -18.18 -8.09 8.67
C GLY A 89 -16.69 -8.14 9.01
N CYS A 90 -16.14 -7.16 9.75
CA CYS A 90 -14.73 -7.21 10.11
C CYS A 90 -14.45 -8.38 11.06
N PRO A 91 -13.42 -9.20 10.82
CA PRO A 91 -13.00 -10.20 11.79
C PRO A 91 -12.66 -9.54 13.13
N LEU A 92 -13.22 -10.00 14.24
CA LEU A 92 -13.05 -9.32 15.54
C LEU A 92 -11.59 -9.35 16.02
N LYS A 93 -10.84 -10.38 15.65
CA LYS A 93 -9.41 -10.51 15.95
C LYS A 93 -8.51 -9.70 15.00
N PHE A 94 -9.07 -9.04 13.99
CA PHE A 94 -8.32 -8.36 12.92
C PHE A 94 -7.26 -7.38 13.44
N TRP A 95 -7.60 -6.52 14.42
CA TRP A 95 -6.62 -5.58 14.98
C TRP A 95 -5.62 -6.24 15.93
N ALA A 96 -6.03 -7.29 16.64
CA ALA A 96 -5.15 -8.02 17.55
C ALA A 96 -4.08 -8.84 16.82
N THR A 97 -4.34 -9.26 15.57
CA THR A 97 -3.45 -10.10 14.75
C THR A 97 -2.65 -9.30 13.71
N ASN A 98 -2.42 -8.00 13.95
CA ASN A 98 -1.74 -7.13 12.99
C ASN A 98 -2.38 -7.19 11.58
N HIS A 99 -3.71 -7.12 11.53
CA HIS A 99 -4.50 -7.14 10.30
C HIS A 99 -4.42 -8.45 9.50
N GLN A 100 -4.04 -9.56 10.13
CA GLN A 100 -4.14 -10.89 9.53
C GLN A 100 -5.55 -11.45 9.70
N ILE A 101 -6.12 -11.95 8.59
CA ILE A 101 -7.43 -12.58 8.58
C ILE A 101 -7.23 -14.04 8.98
N ASP A 102 -7.74 -14.41 10.14
CA ASP A 102 -7.86 -15.81 10.55
C ASP A 102 -9.16 -16.39 10.00
N LEU A 103 -9.05 -17.24 8.98
CA LEU A 103 -10.19 -17.89 8.34
C LEU A 103 -10.81 -19.02 9.22
N SER A 104 -10.15 -19.40 10.32
CA SER A 104 -10.66 -20.42 11.23
C SER A 104 -11.62 -19.85 12.30
N SER A 105 -11.56 -18.54 12.55
CA SER A 105 -12.47 -17.83 13.46
C SER A 105 -13.66 -17.30 12.68
N ASN A 106 -14.87 -17.70 13.08
CA ASN A 106 -16.12 -17.20 12.51
C ASN A 106 -16.63 -15.94 13.24
N ASP A 107 -15.76 -15.29 14.03
CA ASP A 107 -16.10 -14.15 14.87
C ASP A 107 -15.94 -12.85 14.09
N ILE A 108 -17.06 -12.33 13.59
CA ILE A 108 -17.13 -11.10 12.81
C ILE A 108 -17.98 -10.03 13.52
N CYS A 109 -17.71 -8.78 13.20
CA CYS A 109 -18.56 -7.66 13.61
C CYS A 109 -19.91 -7.71 12.90
N LYS A 110 -20.99 -7.71 13.69
CA LYS A 110 -22.38 -7.79 13.22
C LYS A 110 -23.09 -6.44 13.14
N ASP A 111 -22.43 -5.36 13.56
CA ASP A 111 -22.97 -4.01 13.45
C ASP A 111 -23.19 -3.65 11.97
N LEU A 112 -24.14 -2.77 11.70
CA LEU A 112 -24.28 -2.19 10.36
C LEU A 112 -23.03 -1.39 9.99
N ILE A 113 -22.55 -1.52 8.76
CA ILE A 113 -21.36 -0.80 8.28
C ILE A 113 -21.50 0.72 8.41
N SER A 114 -22.72 1.24 8.31
CA SER A 114 -23.05 2.66 8.48
C SER A 114 -22.91 3.16 9.93
N GLN A 115 -23.15 2.27 10.90
CA GLN A 115 -23.16 2.57 12.33
C GLN A 115 -21.89 2.13 13.05
N CYS A 116 -21.11 1.21 12.47
CA CYS A 116 -19.88 0.72 13.06
C CYS A 116 -18.80 1.81 13.07
N ASN A 117 -18.47 2.33 14.26
CA ASN A 117 -17.36 3.26 14.44
C ASN A 117 -16.05 2.56 14.72
N LYS A 118 -16.08 1.40 15.40
CA LYS A 118 -14.87 0.65 15.79
C LYS A 118 -14.06 0.21 14.57
N HIS A 119 -14.73 -0.11 13.47
CA HIS A 119 -14.14 -0.76 12.30
C HIS A 119 -14.33 0.08 11.03
N PHE A 120 -14.42 1.40 11.19
CA PHE A 120 -14.71 2.30 10.08
C PHE A 120 -13.67 2.14 8.96
N GLY A 121 -14.13 1.80 7.75
CA GLY A 121 -13.26 1.68 6.57
C GLY A 121 -12.32 0.45 6.53
N TRP A 122 -12.50 -0.54 7.42
CA TRP A 122 -11.57 -1.67 7.56
C TRP A 122 -11.31 -2.44 6.24
N GLN A 123 -12.33 -2.60 5.37
CA GLN A 123 -12.16 -3.26 4.08
C GLN A 123 -11.20 -2.49 3.18
N GLN A 124 -11.32 -1.15 3.14
CA GLN A 124 -10.45 -0.28 2.36
C GLN A 124 -9.03 -0.32 2.91
N LEU A 125 -8.88 -0.27 4.24
CA LEU A 125 -7.58 -0.41 4.91
C LEU A 125 -6.92 -1.76 4.63
N LYS A 126 -7.69 -2.85 4.64
CA LYS A 126 -7.16 -4.18 4.31
C LYS A 126 -6.75 -4.28 2.85
N HIS A 127 -7.58 -3.77 1.94
CA HIS A 127 -7.26 -3.72 0.52
C HIS A 127 -5.99 -2.89 0.26
N ALA A 128 -5.88 -1.73 0.90
CA ALA A 128 -4.69 -0.88 0.86
C ALA A 128 -3.43 -1.61 1.34
N SER A 129 -3.53 -2.33 2.46
CA SER A 129 -2.43 -3.13 3.01
C SER A 129 -1.98 -4.23 2.04
N LEU A 130 -2.91 -4.96 1.41
CA LEU A 130 -2.60 -6.00 0.43
C LEU A 130 -1.93 -5.43 -0.83
N GLU A 131 -2.45 -4.32 -1.37
CA GLU A 131 -1.83 -3.67 -2.53
C GLU A 131 -0.45 -3.08 -2.20
N HIS A 132 -0.23 -2.59 -0.97
CA HIS A 132 1.10 -2.16 -0.53
C HIS A 132 2.09 -3.34 -0.48
N GLN A 133 1.67 -4.50 0.04
CA GLN A 133 2.50 -5.72 0.03
C GLN A 133 2.84 -6.15 -1.39
N LYS A 134 1.85 -6.16 -2.29
CA LYS A 134 2.05 -6.46 -3.71
C LYS A 134 3.05 -5.49 -4.34
N HIS A 135 2.89 -4.19 -4.12
CA HIS A 135 3.83 -3.18 -4.61
C HIS A 135 5.27 -3.44 -4.12
N TYR A 136 5.43 -3.70 -2.83
CA TYR A 136 6.74 -4.03 -2.25
C TYR A 136 7.37 -5.27 -2.90
N LEU A 137 6.58 -6.34 -3.07
CA LEU A 137 7.06 -7.56 -3.72
C LEU A 137 7.41 -7.33 -5.19
N THR A 138 6.62 -6.55 -5.93
CA THR A 138 6.92 -6.17 -7.31
C THR A 138 8.25 -5.41 -7.39
N LYS A 139 8.47 -4.43 -6.51
CA LYS A 139 9.75 -3.69 -6.45
C LYS A 139 10.92 -4.61 -6.16
N LYS A 140 10.76 -5.53 -5.22
CA LYS A 140 11.80 -6.52 -4.91
C LYS A 140 12.13 -7.42 -6.11
N ILE A 141 11.14 -7.81 -6.91
CA ILE A 141 11.36 -8.58 -8.15
C ILE A 141 12.14 -7.73 -9.16
N GLU A 142 11.76 -6.47 -9.38
CA GLU A 142 12.48 -5.56 -10.27
C GLU A 142 13.96 -5.43 -9.88
N ASP A 143 14.25 -5.24 -8.59
CA ASP A 143 15.61 -5.12 -8.07
C ASP A 143 16.44 -6.39 -8.30
N LEU A 144 15.82 -7.57 -8.09
CA LEU A 144 16.47 -8.86 -8.33
C LEU A 144 16.79 -9.08 -9.80
N VAL A 145 15.85 -8.76 -10.71
CA VAL A 145 16.06 -8.85 -12.16
C VAL A 145 17.16 -7.90 -12.61
N ASN A 146 17.20 -6.67 -12.09
CA ASN A 146 18.26 -5.72 -12.38
C ASN A 146 19.63 -6.24 -11.91
N THR A 147 19.67 -6.84 -10.73
CA THR A 147 20.89 -7.46 -10.18
C THR A 147 21.36 -8.63 -11.05
N GLU A 148 20.46 -9.51 -11.46
CA GLU A 148 20.76 -10.63 -12.35
C GLU A 148 21.33 -10.14 -13.69
N ASN A 149 20.69 -9.15 -14.32
CA ASN A 149 21.16 -8.57 -15.58
C ASN A 149 22.57 -7.96 -15.45
N SER A 150 22.86 -7.31 -14.32
CA SER A 150 24.19 -6.79 -14.03
C SER A 150 25.21 -7.92 -13.94
N LEU A 151 24.90 -9.01 -13.24
CA LEU A 151 25.80 -10.16 -13.09
C LEU A 151 26.05 -10.89 -14.42
N ILE A 152 25.02 -11.03 -15.25
CA ILE A 152 25.16 -11.62 -16.60
C ILE A 152 26.10 -10.77 -17.45
N THR A 153 25.97 -9.44 -17.38
CA THR A 153 26.83 -8.50 -18.09
C THR A 153 28.28 -8.61 -17.63
N GLU A 154 28.52 -8.64 -16.31
CA GLU A 154 29.85 -8.82 -15.73
C GLU A 154 30.50 -10.16 -16.13
N LYS A 155 29.72 -11.25 -16.11
CA LYS A 155 30.20 -12.57 -16.55
C LYS A 155 30.60 -12.57 -18.02
N LYS A 156 29.82 -11.89 -18.87
CA LYS A 156 30.15 -11.73 -20.31
C LYS A 156 31.42 -10.90 -20.51
N ASN A 157 31.55 -9.80 -19.77
CA ASN A 157 32.75 -8.94 -19.82
C ASN A 157 34.01 -9.71 -19.43
N ARG A 158 33.94 -10.49 -18.35
CA ARG A 158 35.04 -11.35 -17.91
C ARG A 158 35.41 -12.39 -18.97
N TRP A 159 34.43 -13.08 -19.53
CA TRP A 159 34.66 -14.07 -20.58
C TRP A 159 35.33 -13.47 -21.83
N ASN A 160 34.90 -12.26 -22.23
CA ASN A 160 35.53 -11.53 -23.34
C ASN A 160 37.00 -11.23 -23.06
N LEU A 161 37.33 -10.78 -21.84
CA LEU A 161 38.70 -10.51 -21.44
C LEU A 161 39.55 -11.78 -21.40
N GLU A 162 39.05 -12.88 -20.84
CA GLU A 162 39.75 -14.17 -20.79
C GLU A 162 40.05 -14.68 -22.21
N ASN A 163 39.12 -14.56 -23.14
CA ASN A 163 39.34 -14.92 -24.55
C ASN A 163 40.36 -14.00 -25.22
N PHE A 164 40.30 -12.70 -24.97
CA PHE A 164 41.27 -11.74 -25.50
C PHE A 164 42.69 -12.06 -25.04
N ILE A 165 42.87 -12.38 -23.75
CA ILE A 165 44.18 -12.77 -23.19
C ILE A 165 44.69 -14.04 -23.87
N LYS A 166 43.86 -15.10 -23.94
CA LYS A 166 44.24 -16.38 -24.57
C LYS A 166 44.64 -16.23 -26.03
N ASN A 167 43.89 -15.43 -26.79
CA ASN A 167 44.15 -15.22 -28.22
C ASN A 167 45.42 -14.41 -28.50
N ASN A 168 45.87 -13.58 -27.55
CA ASN A 168 47.13 -12.84 -27.68
C ASN A 168 48.33 -13.62 -27.16
N SER A 169 48.15 -14.48 -26.14
CA SER A 169 49.24 -15.32 -25.64
C SER A 169 49.67 -16.38 -26.66
N THR A 170 48.73 -17.00 -27.37
CA THR A 170 49.04 -18.05 -28.37
C THR A 170 49.73 -17.54 -29.63
N LYS A 171 49.73 -16.23 -29.87
CA LYS A 171 50.43 -15.62 -31.02
C LYS A 171 51.92 -15.41 -30.80
N HIS A 172 52.41 -15.48 -29.56
CA HIS A 172 53.81 -15.23 -29.22
C HIS A 172 54.68 -16.49 -29.16
N ASP A 173 54.09 -17.69 -29.15
CA ASP A 173 54.82 -18.97 -29.02
C ASP A 173 55.15 -19.63 -30.39
N GLY A 174 55.14 -18.86 -31.48
CA GLY A 174 55.24 -19.36 -32.86
C GLY A 174 56.45 -18.88 -33.68
N ASP A 175 57.42 -18.19 -33.07
CA ASP A 175 58.70 -17.76 -33.71
C ASP A 175 59.90 -18.51 -33.13
#